data_AF-A0AAD7C0X8-F1
#
_entry.id   AF-A0AAD7C0X8-F1
#
_cell.length_a   1.000
_cell.length_b   1.000
_cell.length_c   1.000
_cell.angle_alpha   90.00
_cell.angle_beta   90.00
_cell.angle_gamma   90.00
#
_symmetry.space_group_name_H-M   'P 1'
#
loop_
_entity.id
_entity.type
_entity.pdbx_description
1 polymer ?
#
loop_
_entity_poly.entity_id
_entity_poly.type
_entity_poly.pdbx_seq_one_letter_code
_entity_poly.pdbx_strand_id
1 'polypeptide(L)'
;MDNPALTESQRLASLSLWFLILDPARIPTPEVLETLDPNDGRAAVDISCAAIALHWVFKTRCTGSVGVYLWSHFWPWVYFIHTHWEFLEGRFHGLKAQQDFYLSYGPCVGSFHDHSETFALMSSTPSFWSTIGKLWWFVTWGDVPGGRAGMLYDILRFVLDAQVPNHPERLDEIVEGAGGSVDDIGSLVTAYMRTVLQEPSQYTIGHVHCLISLIYRINSQWSTSSAPARATYGCQSCWNAGCFACWC
;
A
#
# COMPACT_ATOMS: atom_id res chain seq x y z
N MET A 1 23.21 7.27 -9.26
CA MET A 1 23.94 6.01 -9.50
C MET A 1 22.88 4.97 -9.81
N ASP A 2 22.79 4.57 -11.08
CA ASP A 2 21.89 3.49 -11.48
C ASP A 2 22.41 2.20 -10.85
N ASN A 3 21.58 1.60 -9.99
CA ASN A 3 21.88 0.28 -9.45
C ASN A 3 21.66 -0.72 -10.60
N PRO A 4 22.71 -1.40 -11.11
CA PRO A 4 22.51 -2.37 -12.19
C PRO A 4 21.51 -3.42 -11.72
N ALA A 5 20.42 -3.56 -12.47
CA ALA A 5 19.39 -4.53 -12.14
C ALA A 5 20.04 -5.92 -12.02
N LEU A 6 19.86 -6.57 -10.87
CA LEU A 6 20.37 -7.92 -10.64
C LEU A 6 19.84 -8.85 -11.74
N THR A 7 20.71 -9.73 -12.24
CA THR A 7 20.26 -10.80 -13.14
C THR A 7 19.31 -11.75 -12.40
N GLU A 8 18.48 -12.48 -13.13
CA GLU A 8 17.56 -13.46 -12.52
C GLU A 8 18.31 -14.51 -11.68
N SER A 9 19.47 -14.98 -12.15
CA SER A 9 20.33 -15.90 -11.39
C SER A 9 20.86 -15.26 -10.10
N GLN A 10 21.21 -13.97 -10.10
CA GLN A 10 21.62 -13.26 -8.88
C GLN A 10 20.44 -13.12 -7.91
N ARG A 11 19.24 -12.80 -8.40
CA ARG A 11 18.02 -12.73 -7.58
C ARG A 11 17.70 -14.08 -6.93
N LEU A 12 17.77 -15.18 -7.70
CA LEU A 12 17.56 -16.54 -7.21
C LEU A 12 18.63 -16.96 -6.20
N ALA A 13 19.91 -16.61 -6.42
CA ALA A 13 20.97 -16.88 -5.45
C ALA A 13 20.76 -16.12 -4.13
N SER A 14 20.24 -14.90 -4.19
CA SER A 14 19.91 -14.10 -3.00
C SER A 14 18.69 -14.63 -2.21
N LEU A 15 17.83 -15.48 -2.80
CA LEU A 15 16.65 -16.03 -2.11
C LEU A 15 17.02 -16.77 -0.83
N SER A 16 18.10 -17.55 -0.83
CA SER A 16 18.52 -18.30 0.37
C SER A 16 18.88 -17.38 1.52
N LEU A 17 19.52 -16.24 1.21
CA LEU A 17 19.83 -15.22 2.21
C LEU A 17 18.56 -14.54 2.71
N TRP A 18 17.64 -14.20 1.81
CA TRP A 18 16.35 -13.59 2.18
C TRP A 18 15.49 -14.51 3.02
N PHE A 19 15.43 -15.81 2.71
CA PHE A 19 14.69 -16.77 3.53
C PHE A 19 15.29 -16.94 4.92
N LEU A 20 16.61 -16.86 5.03
CA LEU A 20 17.28 -16.93 6.34
C LEU A 20 17.01 -15.69 7.20
N ILE A 21 17.02 -14.49 6.60
CA ILE A 21 16.83 -13.22 7.31
C ILE A 21 15.35 -12.97 7.60
N LEU A 22 14.49 -13.18 6.61
CA LEU A 22 13.04 -12.95 6.67
C LEU A 22 12.27 -14.20 7.09
N ASP A 23 12.90 -15.09 7.85
CA ASP A 23 12.22 -16.25 8.42
C ASP A 23 11.10 -15.76 9.37
N PRO A 24 9.82 -16.11 9.13
CA PRO A 24 8.71 -15.72 10.01
C PRO A 24 8.90 -16.18 11.45
N ALA A 25 9.64 -17.26 11.70
CA ALA A 25 9.90 -17.77 13.05
C ALA A 25 10.78 -16.83 13.89
N ARG A 26 11.40 -15.81 13.26
CA ARG A 26 12.21 -14.79 13.95
C ARG A 26 11.43 -13.54 14.35
N ILE A 27 10.17 -13.45 13.95
CA ILE A 27 9.31 -12.33 14.35
C ILE A 27 9.13 -12.42 15.88
N PRO A 28 9.46 -11.35 16.64
CA PRO A 28 9.27 -11.36 18.08
C PRO A 28 7.80 -11.57 18.44
N THR A 29 7.55 -12.36 19.49
CA THR A 29 6.20 -12.47 20.04
C THR A 29 5.81 -11.15 20.72
N PRO A 30 4.50 -10.89 20.91
CA PRO A 30 4.05 -9.68 21.60
C PRO A 30 4.70 -9.48 22.98
N GLU A 31 4.88 -10.56 23.74
CA GLU A 31 5.48 -10.51 25.08
C GLU A 31 6.97 -10.11 25.04
N VAL A 32 7.69 -10.55 24.00
CA VAL A 32 9.09 -10.12 23.78
C VAL A 32 9.12 -8.66 23.39
N LEU A 33 8.18 -8.19 22.58
CA LEU A 33 8.13 -6.82 22.10
C LEU A 33 7.91 -5.80 23.24
N GLU A 34 7.07 -6.14 24.22
CA GLU A 34 6.77 -5.28 25.38
C GLU A 34 8.00 -4.97 26.25
N THR A 35 8.99 -5.89 26.25
CA THR A 35 10.19 -5.79 27.11
C THR A 35 11.47 -5.54 26.31
N LEU A 36 11.35 -5.34 24.99
CA LEU A 36 12.49 -5.26 24.08
C LEU A 36 13.29 -3.96 24.28
N ASP A 37 14.57 -4.09 24.62
CA ASP A 37 15.54 -3.01 24.50
C ASP A 37 15.99 -2.89 23.03
N PRO A 38 15.79 -1.73 22.36
CA PRO A 38 16.24 -1.56 20.98
C PRO A 38 17.76 -1.66 20.77
N ASN A 39 18.56 -1.51 21.82
CA ASN A 39 20.02 -1.54 21.76
C ASN A 39 20.63 -2.89 22.15
N ASP A 40 19.82 -3.83 22.64
CA ASP A 40 20.32 -5.10 23.17
C ASP A 40 19.41 -6.28 22.78
N GLY A 41 20.05 -7.44 22.63
CA GLY A 41 19.35 -8.70 22.43
C GLY A 41 19.09 -9.08 20.97
N ARG A 42 18.75 -10.36 20.82
CA ARG A 42 18.63 -11.00 19.51
C ARG A 42 17.45 -10.47 18.69
N ALA A 43 16.31 -10.21 19.33
CA ALA A 43 15.11 -9.71 18.66
C ALA A 43 15.34 -8.32 18.02
N ALA A 44 16.07 -7.42 18.68
CA ALA A 44 16.41 -6.11 18.15
C ALA A 44 17.27 -6.20 16.87
N VAL A 45 18.22 -7.13 16.87
CA VAL A 45 19.06 -7.45 15.70
C VAL A 45 18.20 -8.03 14.58
N ASP A 46 17.34 -9.01 14.86
CA ASP A 46 16.48 -9.64 13.85
C ASP A 46 15.52 -8.61 13.21
N ILE A 47 14.89 -7.71 13.99
CA ILE A 47 14.07 -6.61 13.45
C ILE A 47 14.89 -5.71 12.53
N SER A 48 16.06 -5.27 12.98
CA SER A 48 16.93 -4.38 12.20
C SER A 48 17.40 -5.04 10.90
N CYS A 49 17.79 -6.31 10.95
CA CYS A 49 18.17 -7.09 9.79
C CYS A 49 17.00 -7.28 8.81
N ALA A 50 15.80 -7.58 9.32
CA ALA A 50 14.60 -7.72 8.51
C ALA A 50 14.23 -6.40 7.83
N ALA A 51 14.25 -5.27 8.54
CA ALA A 51 13.98 -3.95 7.96
C ALA A 51 14.94 -3.61 6.82
N ILE A 52 16.23 -3.87 7.00
CA ILE A 52 17.24 -3.67 5.96
C ILE A 52 17.00 -4.63 4.77
N ALA A 53 16.72 -5.90 5.03
CA ALA A 53 16.46 -6.88 3.98
C ALA A 53 15.20 -6.54 3.17
N LEU A 54 14.11 -6.12 3.83
CA LEU A 54 12.90 -5.64 3.16
C LEU A 54 13.20 -4.47 2.23
N HIS A 55 13.99 -3.49 2.68
CA HIS A 55 14.41 -2.36 1.84
C HIS A 55 15.14 -2.81 0.57
N TRP A 56 15.98 -3.84 0.67
CA TRP A 56 16.65 -4.41 -0.50
C TRP A 56 15.70 -5.18 -1.41
N VAL A 57 14.76 -5.95 -0.85
CA VAL A 57 13.70 -6.62 -1.62
C VAL A 57 12.89 -5.60 -2.41
N PHE A 58 12.44 -4.53 -1.76
CA PHE A 58 11.72 -3.42 -2.38
C PHE A 58 12.49 -2.78 -3.55
N LYS A 59 13.78 -2.51 -3.35
CA LYS A 59 14.64 -1.89 -4.36
C LYS A 59 14.98 -2.80 -5.53
N THR A 60 15.19 -4.10 -5.27
CA THR A 60 15.62 -5.05 -6.30
C THR A 60 14.48 -5.47 -7.24
N ARG A 61 13.22 -5.15 -6.87
CA ARG A 61 12.01 -5.44 -7.64
C ARG A 61 12.02 -6.89 -8.12
N CYS A 62 11.97 -7.81 -7.16
CA CYS A 62 11.92 -9.24 -7.44
C CYS A 62 10.86 -9.49 -8.53
N THR A 63 11.22 -10.22 -9.59
CA THR A 63 10.28 -10.54 -10.67
C THR A 63 9.09 -11.31 -10.11
N GLY A 64 7.95 -11.29 -10.80
CA GLY A 64 6.76 -12.03 -10.40
C GLY A 64 7.03 -13.50 -10.04
N SER A 65 7.89 -14.17 -10.81
CA SER A 65 8.35 -15.55 -10.59
C SER A 65 9.06 -15.77 -9.24
N VAL A 66 9.85 -14.80 -8.79
CA VAL A 66 10.53 -14.82 -7.48
C VAL A 66 9.57 -14.39 -6.37
N GLY A 67 8.63 -13.49 -6.68
CA GLY A 67 7.64 -12.95 -5.76
C GLY A 67 6.79 -14.02 -5.10
N VAL A 68 6.36 -15.05 -5.83
CA VAL A 68 5.55 -16.16 -5.28
C VAL A 68 6.26 -16.86 -4.11
N TYR A 69 7.54 -17.19 -4.27
CA TYR A 69 8.30 -17.87 -3.23
C TYR A 69 8.61 -16.94 -2.05
N LEU A 70 8.96 -15.69 -2.35
CA LEU A 70 9.39 -14.72 -1.36
C LEU A 70 8.24 -14.25 -0.47
N TRP A 71 7.01 -14.15 -1.01
CA TRP A 71 5.86 -13.56 -0.33
C TRP A 71 5.60 -14.16 1.06
N SER A 72 5.69 -15.48 1.19
CA SER A 72 5.45 -16.21 2.45
C SER A 72 6.42 -15.85 3.59
N HIS A 73 7.64 -15.40 3.25
CA HIS A 73 8.66 -14.99 4.21
C HIS A 73 8.64 -13.46 4.41
N PHE A 74 8.40 -12.75 3.32
CA PHE A 74 8.38 -11.30 3.25
C PHE A 74 7.16 -10.67 3.93
N TRP A 75 5.96 -11.17 3.65
CA TRP A 75 4.71 -10.55 4.10
C TRP A 75 4.56 -10.51 5.63
N PRO A 76 4.86 -11.60 6.39
CA PRO A 76 4.76 -11.56 7.85
C PRO A 76 5.56 -10.42 8.47
N TRP A 77 6.74 -10.11 7.93
CA TRP A 77 7.57 -8.99 8.39
C TRP A 77 7.00 -7.62 8.00
N VAL A 78 6.47 -7.47 6.77
CA VAL A 78 5.78 -6.25 6.36
C VAL A 78 4.58 -5.97 7.26
N TYR A 79 3.77 -7.00 7.52
CA TYR A 79 2.60 -6.90 8.41
C TYR A 79 3.02 -6.57 9.84
N PHE A 80 4.02 -7.27 10.40
CA PHE A 80 4.54 -6.98 11.73
C PHE A 80 5.00 -5.53 11.88
N ILE A 81 5.75 -5.01 10.89
CA ILE A 81 6.22 -3.62 10.89
C ILE A 81 5.06 -2.64 10.74
N HIS A 82 4.10 -2.94 9.88
CA HIS A 82 2.88 -2.14 9.70
C HIS A 82 2.11 -1.99 11.02
N THR A 83 1.83 -3.10 11.71
CA THR A 83 1.00 -3.10 12.92
C THR A 83 1.70 -2.55 14.15
N HIS A 84 3.03 -2.63 14.23
CA HIS A 84 3.80 -2.17 15.39
C HIS A 84 4.60 -0.89 15.12
N TRP A 85 4.26 -0.16 14.05
CA TRP A 85 5.08 0.96 13.60
C TRP A 85 5.38 1.99 14.70
N GLU A 86 4.36 2.39 15.47
CA GLU A 86 4.50 3.38 16.56
C GLU A 86 5.55 2.97 17.61
N PHE A 87 5.70 1.68 17.86
CA PHE A 87 6.73 1.16 18.74
C PHE A 87 8.10 1.10 18.05
N LEU A 88 8.14 0.71 16.77
CA LEU A 88 9.39 0.44 16.05
C LEU A 88 10.09 1.72 15.55
N GLU A 89 9.34 2.77 15.25
CA GLU A 89 9.83 3.99 14.59
C GLU A 89 10.96 4.66 15.38
N GLY A 90 12.07 4.92 14.69
CA GLY A 90 13.25 5.58 15.25
C GLY A 90 14.04 4.73 16.24
N ARG A 91 13.57 3.53 16.60
CA ARG A 91 14.23 2.63 17.56
C ARG A 91 15.15 1.62 16.90
N PHE A 92 14.81 1.16 15.68
CA PHE A 92 15.56 0.11 14.99
C PHE A 92 16.19 0.60 13.69
N HIS A 93 17.35 0.04 13.34
CA HIS A 93 18.03 0.39 12.10
C HIS A 93 17.18 0.02 10.88
N GLY A 94 17.04 0.96 9.95
CA GLY A 94 16.21 0.79 8.75
C GLY A 94 14.75 1.25 8.91
N LEU A 95 14.29 1.53 10.14
CA LEU A 95 12.92 2.01 10.42
C LEU A 95 12.94 3.45 10.92
N LYS A 96 13.30 4.39 10.03
CA LYS A 96 13.49 5.80 10.38
C LYS A 96 12.22 6.64 10.34
N ALA A 97 11.40 6.43 9.31
CA ALA A 97 10.16 7.17 9.08
C ALA A 97 9.16 6.26 8.38
N GLN A 98 7.90 6.33 8.81
CA GLN A 98 6.84 5.46 8.27
C GLN A 98 6.72 5.61 6.76
N GLN A 99 6.73 6.86 6.31
CA GLN A 99 6.60 7.22 4.92
C GLN A 99 7.68 6.55 4.05
N ASP A 100 8.95 6.58 4.47
CA ASP A 100 10.06 6.00 3.69
C ASP A 100 9.88 4.50 3.45
N PHE A 101 9.33 3.79 4.45
CA PHE A 101 9.02 2.37 4.34
C PHE A 101 7.95 2.12 3.26
N TYR A 102 6.83 2.85 3.32
CA TYR A 102 5.75 2.70 2.34
C TYR A 102 6.17 3.14 0.93
N LEU A 103 6.90 4.25 0.80
CA LEU A 103 7.37 4.71 -0.50
C LEU A 103 8.38 3.74 -1.13
N SER A 104 9.14 3.01 -0.31
CA SER A 104 9.98 1.92 -0.79
C SER A 104 9.14 0.70 -1.18
N TYR A 105 8.09 0.37 -0.41
CA TYR A 105 7.18 -0.74 -0.68
C TYR A 105 6.34 -0.56 -1.96
N GLY A 106 5.88 0.65 -2.28
CA GLY A 106 4.97 0.91 -3.41
C GLY A 106 5.42 0.37 -4.77
N PRO A 107 6.66 0.65 -5.23
CA PRO A 107 7.21 0.06 -6.45
C PRO A 107 7.24 -1.47 -6.48
N CYS A 108 7.35 -2.12 -5.31
CA CYS A 108 7.30 -3.57 -5.19
C CYS A 108 5.91 -4.10 -5.53
N VAL A 109 4.86 -3.45 -5.00
CA VAL A 109 3.44 -3.79 -5.29
C VAL A 109 3.16 -3.71 -6.79
N GLY A 110 3.60 -2.63 -7.45
CA GLY A 110 3.44 -2.46 -8.89
C GLY A 110 4.14 -3.56 -9.70
N SER A 111 5.34 -3.98 -9.31
CA SER A 111 6.08 -5.05 -10.00
C SER A 111 5.47 -6.44 -9.83
N PHE A 112 4.82 -6.71 -8.69
CA PHE A 112 4.17 -7.99 -8.42
C PHE A 112 2.79 -8.11 -9.07
N HIS A 113 2.13 -6.98 -9.33
CA HIS A 113 0.86 -6.94 -10.05
C HIS A 113 0.96 -7.57 -11.45
N ASP A 114 2.09 -7.40 -12.14
CA ASP A 114 2.27 -7.87 -13.53
C ASP A 114 2.34 -9.41 -13.64
N HIS A 115 2.27 -10.15 -12.53
CA HIS A 115 2.30 -11.60 -12.49
C HIS A 115 1.06 -12.16 -11.76
N SER A 116 0.20 -12.87 -12.50
CA SER A 116 -1.13 -13.28 -12.05
C SER A 116 -1.12 -14.12 -10.76
N GLU A 117 -0.17 -15.03 -10.61
CA GLU A 117 -0.06 -15.87 -9.40
C GLU A 117 0.32 -15.06 -8.16
N THR A 118 1.25 -14.11 -8.32
CA THR A 118 1.71 -13.24 -7.24
C THR A 118 0.60 -12.27 -6.85
N PHE A 119 -0.08 -11.71 -7.84
CA PHE A 119 -1.25 -10.88 -7.65
C PHE A 119 -2.37 -11.59 -6.87
N ALA A 120 -2.70 -12.83 -7.24
CA ALA A 120 -3.71 -13.63 -6.54
C ALA A 120 -3.30 -13.91 -5.09
N LEU A 121 -2.02 -14.26 -4.87
CA LEU A 121 -1.48 -14.51 -3.55
C LEU A 121 -1.59 -13.26 -2.65
N MET A 122 -1.11 -12.11 -3.12
CA MET A 122 -1.20 -10.84 -2.38
C MET A 122 -2.65 -10.46 -2.07
N SER A 123 -3.53 -10.51 -3.09
CA SER A 123 -4.93 -10.10 -2.97
C SER A 123 -5.75 -10.96 -2.01
N SER A 124 -5.29 -12.19 -1.74
CA SER A 124 -5.88 -13.12 -0.78
C SER A 124 -5.21 -13.09 0.60
N THR A 125 -4.14 -12.33 0.76
CA THR A 125 -3.38 -12.26 2.01
C THR A 125 -4.08 -11.33 3.00
N PRO A 126 -4.31 -11.76 4.26
CA PRO A 126 -4.96 -10.92 5.27
C PRO A 126 -4.21 -9.60 5.51
N SER A 127 -4.96 -8.52 5.71
CA SER A 127 -4.44 -7.17 5.99
C SER A 127 -3.59 -6.55 4.87
N PHE A 128 -3.49 -7.22 3.72
CA PHE A 128 -2.83 -6.67 2.55
C PHE A 128 -3.48 -5.38 2.10
N TRP A 129 -4.82 -5.34 2.09
CA TRP A 129 -5.58 -4.20 1.61
C TRP A 129 -5.48 -3.00 2.55
N SER A 130 -5.36 -3.22 3.87
CA SER A 130 -5.05 -2.16 4.83
C SER A 130 -3.67 -1.55 4.58
N THR A 131 -2.67 -2.38 4.25
CA THR A 131 -1.34 -1.88 3.88
C THR A 131 -1.38 -1.07 2.57
N ILE A 132 -2.23 -1.45 1.61
CA ILE A 132 -2.47 -0.68 0.38
C ILE A 132 -3.16 0.67 0.68
N GLY A 133 -4.16 0.69 1.55
CA GLY A 133 -4.81 1.93 2.00
C GLY A 133 -3.80 2.90 2.64
N LYS A 134 -2.93 2.38 3.51
CA LYS A 134 -1.88 3.17 4.15
C LYS A 134 -0.82 3.66 3.17
N LEU A 135 -0.43 2.83 2.21
CA LEU A 135 0.45 3.23 1.11
C LEU A 135 -0.17 4.38 0.30
N TRP A 136 -1.45 4.27 -0.07
CA TRP A 136 -2.15 5.33 -0.80
C TRP A 136 -2.16 6.64 -0.02
N TRP A 137 -2.41 6.58 1.29
CA TRP A 137 -2.31 7.76 2.16
C TRP A 137 -0.94 8.43 2.08
N PHE A 138 0.15 7.68 2.25
CA PHE A 138 1.50 8.23 2.20
C PHE A 138 1.91 8.75 0.82
N VAL A 139 1.49 8.09 -0.26
CA VAL A 139 1.78 8.58 -1.61
C VAL A 139 1.03 9.89 -1.89
N THR A 140 -0.19 10.03 -1.36
CA THR A 140 -1.03 11.22 -1.54
C THR A 140 -0.52 12.41 -0.74
N TRP A 141 -0.27 12.22 0.55
CA TRP A 141 -0.01 13.32 1.48
C TRP A 141 1.45 13.47 1.87
N GLY A 142 2.28 12.46 1.61
CA GLY A 142 3.71 12.50 1.87
C GLY A 142 4.50 13.26 0.81
N ASP A 143 5.72 13.65 1.20
CA ASP A 143 6.75 14.12 0.27
C ASP A 143 7.29 12.95 -0.58
N VAL A 144 6.81 12.81 -1.81
CA VAL A 144 7.20 11.73 -2.73
C VAL A 144 8.22 12.27 -3.73
N PRO A 145 9.51 11.94 -3.59
CA PRO A 145 10.55 12.44 -4.50
C PRO A 145 10.44 11.78 -5.89
N GLY A 146 9.66 12.42 -6.77
CA GLY A 146 9.43 11.96 -8.14
C GLY A 146 8.56 10.70 -8.23
N GLY A 147 7.80 10.56 -9.33
CA GLY A 147 7.05 9.34 -9.60
C GLY A 147 5.80 9.12 -8.74
N ARG A 148 5.30 10.14 -8.01
CA ARG A 148 4.01 10.09 -7.30
C ARG A 148 2.89 9.58 -8.21
N ALA A 149 2.81 10.15 -9.41
CA ALA A 149 1.81 9.78 -10.40
C ALA A 149 1.85 8.29 -10.77
N GLY A 150 3.05 7.74 -10.99
CA GLY A 150 3.25 6.32 -11.27
C GLY A 150 2.84 5.41 -10.11
N MET A 151 3.21 5.78 -8.87
CA MET A 151 2.82 5.00 -7.68
C MET A 151 1.31 5.03 -7.46
N LEU A 152 0.69 6.20 -7.58
CA LEU A 152 -0.76 6.34 -7.48
C LEU A 152 -1.45 5.51 -8.57
N TYR A 153 -0.92 5.50 -9.80
CA TYR A 153 -1.42 4.66 -10.88
C TYR A 153 -1.35 3.17 -10.52
N ASP A 154 -0.20 2.69 -10.05
CA ASP A 154 -0.02 1.29 -9.68
C ASP A 154 -1.00 0.86 -8.58
N ILE A 155 -1.23 1.72 -7.57
CA ILE A 155 -2.21 1.48 -6.51
C ILE A 155 -3.62 1.35 -7.08
N LEU A 156 -4.06 2.30 -7.91
CA LEU A 156 -5.41 2.25 -8.48
C LEU A 156 -5.62 1.07 -9.41
N ARG A 157 -4.62 0.74 -10.23
CA ARG A 157 -4.63 -0.45 -11.08
C ARG A 157 -4.87 -1.69 -10.23
N PHE A 158 -4.13 -1.82 -9.13
CA PHE A 158 -4.26 -2.94 -8.19
C PHE A 158 -5.66 -3.05 -7.57
N VAL A 159 -6.21 -1.92 -7.10
CA VAL A 159 -7.56 -1.84 -6.49
C VAL A 159 -8.66 -2.28 -7.47
N LEU A 160 -8.50 -1.96 -8.75
CA LEU A 160 -9.51 -2.23 -9.76
C LEU A 160 -9.41 -3.63 -10.35
N ASP A 161 -8.20 -4.11 -10.60
CA ASP A 161 -7.98 -5.46 -11.13
C ASP A 161 -8.39 -6.52 -10.10
N ALA A 162 -8.25 -6.21 -8.81
CA ALA A 162 -8.78 -7.05 -7.73
C ALA A 162 -10.28 -6.87 -7.51
N GLN A 163 -10.93 -6.00 -8.28
CA GLN A 163 -12.33 -5.66 -8.15
C GLN A 163 -12.72 -5.32 -6.71
N VAL A 164 -11.87 -4.62 -5.96
CA VAL A 164 -12.13 -4.25 -4.55
C VAL A 164 -13.54 -3.71 -4.33
N PRO A 165 -14.13 -2.88 -5.22
CA PRO A 165 -15.51 -2.42 -5.05
C PRO A 165 -16.59 -3.53 -5.08
N ASN A 166 -16.27 -4.74 -5.52
CA ASN A 166 -17.17 -5.91 -5.48
C ASN A 166 -16.93 -6.79 -4.24
N HIS A 167 -15.94 -6.42 -3.43
CA HIS A 167 -15.42 -7.16 -2.29
C HIS A 167 -15.42 -6.24 -1.05
N PRO A 168 -16.58 -6.09 -0.37
CA PRO A 168 -16.73 -5.14 0.74
C PRO A 168 -15.68 -5.35 1.84
N GLU A 169 -15.27 -6.59 2.10
CA GLU A 169 -14.19 -6.91 3.04
C GLU A 169 -12.85 -6.26 2.67
N ARG A 170 -12.53 -6.17 1.37
CA ARG A 170 -11.31 -5.52 0.89
C ARG A 170 -11.42 -4.01 0.98
N LEU A 171 -12.61 -3.47 0.69
CA LEU A 171 -12.87 -2.04 0.79
C LEU A 171 -12.75 -1.58 2.25
N ASP A 172 -13.31 -2.34 3.19
CA ASP A 172 -13.22 -2.05 4.62
C ASP A 172 -11.76 -2.04 5.11
N GLU A 173 -10.94 -3.00 4.69
CA GLU A 173 -9.50 -2.98 4.98
C GLU A 173 -8.80 -1.75 4.38
N ILE A 174 -9.10 -1.38 3.13
CA ILE A 174 -8.53 -0.16 2.52
C ILE A 174 -8.92 1.08 3.33
N VAL A 175 -10.19 1.17 3.76
CA VAL A 175 -10.69 2.26 4.61
C VAL A 175 -9.92 2.32 5.92
N GLU A 176 -9.74 1.18 6.60
CA GLU A 176 -8.95 1.07 7.83
C GLU A 176 -7.53 1.61 7.63
N GLY A 177 -6.85 1.14 6.58
CA GLY A 177 -5.49 1.57 6.26
C GLY A 177 -5.36 3.05 5.90
N ALA A 178 -6.38 3.61 5.26
CA ALA A 178 -6.40 4.99 4.77
C ALA A 178 -6.70 6.03 5.85
N GLY A 179 -7.10 5.65 7.06
CA GLY A 179 -7.48 6.62 8.11
C GLY A 179 -8.69 6.21 8.94
N GLY A 180 -9.40 5.16 8.51
CA GLY A 180 -10.52 4.56 9.24
C GLY A 180 -11.90 5.09 8.86
N SER A 181 -12.02 6.00 7.88
CA SER A 181 -13.31 6.48 7.40
C SER A 181 -13.46 6.47 5.87
N VAL A 182 -14.70 6.41 5.39
CA VAL A 182 -15.03 6.52 3.97
C VAL A 182 -14.70 7.91 3.42
N ASP A 183 -14.80 8.94 4.26
CA ASP A 183 -14.42 10.31 3.91
C ASP A 183 -12.91 10.41 3.60
N ASP A 184 -12.08 9.59 4.25
CA ASP A 184 -10.65 9.49 3.93
C ASP A 184 -10.45 8.92 2.53
N ILE A 185 -11.19 7.88 2.15
CA ILE A 185 -11.15 7.35 0.76
C ILE A 185 -11.64 8.39 -0.25
N GLY A 186 -12.72 9.10 0.04
CA GLY A 186 -13.19 10.20 -0.79
C GLY A 186 -12.13 11.30 -0.97
N SER A 187 -11.39 11.59 0.11
CA SER A 187 -10.28 12.56 0.11
C SER A 187 -9.09 12.06 -0.71
N LEU A 188 -8.71 10.79 -0.58
CA LEU A 188 -7.64 10.16 -1.38
C LEU A 188 -7.97 10.17 -2.87
N VAL A 189 -9.21 9.82 -3.22
CA VAL A 189 -9.69 9.86 -4.61
C VAL A 189 -9.69 11.29 -5.15
N THR A 190 -10.14 12.26 -4.35
CA THR A 190 -10.12 13.68 -4.75
C THR A 190 -8.69 14.19 -4.96
N ALA A 191 -7.76 13.83 -4.08
CA ALA A 191 -6.36 14.22 -4.20
C ALA A 191 -5.67 13.54 -5.40
N TYR A 192 -6.02 12.29 -5.69
CA TYR A 192 -5.59 11.62 -6.92
C TYR A 192 -6.08 12.40 -8.16
N MET A 193 -7.37 12.77 -8.21
CA MET A 193 -7.94 13.52 -9.34
C MET A 193 -7.23 14.85 -9.55
N ARG A 194 -6.90 15.57 -8.47
CA ARG A 194 -6.11 16.81 -8.55
C ARG A 194 -4.72 16.55 -9.13
N THR A 195 -4.07 15.47 -8.71
CA THR A 195 -2.74 15.08 -9.22
C THR A 195 -2.80 14.76 -10.72
N VAL A 196 -3.84 14.06 -11.19
CA VAL A 196 -4.05 13.80 -12.63
C VAL A 196 -4.23 15.09 -13.42
N LEU A 197 -5.06 16.01 -12.91
CA LEU A 197 -5.36 17.26 -13.59
C LEU A 197 -4.12 18.17 -13.69
N GLN A 198 -3.20 18.08 -12.74
CA GLN A 198 -1.95 18.85 -12.72
C GLN A 198 -0.87 18.26 -13.65
N GLU A 199 -0.90 16.94 -13.90
CA GLU A 199 0.10 16.23 -14.71
C GLU A 199 -0.54 15.36 -15.82
N PRO A 200 -1.39 15.91 -16.71
CA PRO A 200 -2.24 15.12 -17.61
C PRO A 200 -1.44 14.29 -18.64
N SER A 201 -0.21 14.68 -18.97
CA SER A 201 0.66 13.93 -19.89
C SER A 201 1.10 12.58 -19.35
N GLN A 202 0.99 12.34 -18.04
CA GLN A 202 1.36 11.07 -17.41
C GLN A 202 0.19 10.10 -17.27
N TYR A 203 -1.05 10.51 -17.62
CA TYR A 203 -2.24 9.71 -17.39
C TYR A 203 -3.03 9.45 -18.68
N THR A 204 -3.46 8.20 -18.85
CA THR A 204 -4.31 7.76 -19.96
C THR A 204 -5.80 7.92 -19.62
N ILE A 205 -6.67 7.94 -20.65
CA ILE A 205 -8.14 7.93 -20.51
C ILE A 205 -8.63 6.77 -19.62
N GLY A 206 -7.90 5.65 -19.61
CA GLY A 206 -8.19 4.51 -18.73
C GLY A 206 -8.23 4.91 -17.25
N HIS A 207 -7.35 5.81 -16.81
CA HIS A 207 -7.27 6.23 -15.39
C HIS A 207 -8.49 7.02 -14.95
N VAL A 208 -9.02 7.88 -15.82
CA VAL A 208 -10.22 8.66 -15.53
C VAL A 208 -11.44 7.73 -15.40
N HIS A 209 -11.55 6.73 -16.28
CA HIS A 209 -12.62 5.74 -16.23
C HIS A 209 -12.54 4.85 -14.97
N CYS A 210 -11.31 4.47 -14.59
CA CYS A 210 -10.98 3.73 -13.37
C CYS A 210 -11.46 4.46 -12.10
N LEU A 211 -11.19 5.76 -11.98
CA LEU A 211 -11.62 6.58 -10.85
C LEU A 211 -13.13 6.78 -10.79
N ILE A 212 -13.76 7.07 -11.92
CA ILE A 212 -15.22 7.23 -12.00
C ILE A 212 -15.91 5.93 -11.55
N SER A 213 -15.37 4.78 -11.92
CA SER A 213 -15.89 3.47 -11.50
C SER A 213 -15.75 3.24 -9.99
N LEU A 214 -14.61 3.62 -9.39
CA LEU A 214 -14.39 3.54 -7.95
C LEU A 214 -15.35 4.47 -7.18
N ILE A 215 -15.46 5.74 -7.60
CA ILE A 215 -16.38 6.74 -7.00
C ILE A 215 -17.83 6.27 -7.08
N TYR A 216 -18.26 5.82 -8.27
CA TYR A 216 -19.63 5.34 -8.48
C TYR A 216 -19.96 4.17 -7.54
N ARG A 217 -19.03 3.22 -7.39
CA ARG A 217 -19.27 2.03 -6.58
C ARG A 217 -19.24 2.29 -5.08
N ILE A 218 -18.30 3.10 -4.58
CA ILE A 218 -18.28 3.57 -3.19
C ILE A 218 -19.62 4.22 -2.85
N ASN A 219 -20.10 5.14 -3.70
CA ASN A 219 -21.39 5.81 -3.51
C ASN A 219 -22.58 4.83 -3.58
N SER A 220 -22.54 3.82 -4.45
CA SER A 220 -23.64 2.85 -4.62
C SER A 220 -23.76 1.86 -3.46
N GLN A 221 -22.64 1.39 -2.88
CA GLN A 221 -22.66 0.46 -1.76
C GLN A 221 -23.13 1.13 -0.47
N TRP A 222 -22.65 2.35 -0.21
CA TRP A 222 -22.89 3.06 1.05
C TRP A 222 -24.18 3.88 1.07
N SER A 223 -24.84 4.05 -0.07
CA SER A 223 -26.24 4.54 -0.10
C SER A 223 -27.26 3.45 0.25
N THR A 224 -26.85 2.17 0.29
CA THR A 224 -27.71 1.04 0.65
C THR A 224 -27.47 0.50 2.06
N SER A 225 -26.30 0.76 2.67
CA SER A 225 -26.10 0.55 4.10
C SER A 225 -26.74 1.73 4.84
N SER A 226 -27.59 1.45 5.83
CA SER A 226 -28.30 2.45 6.61
C SER A 226 -27.31 3.46 7.23
N ALA A 227 -27.25 4.66 6.65
CA ALA A 227 -26.42 5.76 7.11
C ALA A 227 -26.62 6.02 8.62
N PRO A 228 -25.55 6.15 9.42
CA PRO A 228 -25.66 6.91 10.66
C PRO A 228 -25.98 8.36 10.25
N ALA A 229 -27.06 8.89 10.81
CA ALA A 229 -27.77 10.10 10.39
C ALA A 229 -27.01 11.44 10.54
N ARG A 230 -25.80 11.59 9.99
CA ARG A 230 -25.04 12.85 10.08
C ARG A 230 -24.35 13.36 8.81
N ALA A 231 -24.56 12.76 7.65
CA ALA A 231 -24.07 13.30 6.37
C ALA A 231 -25.19 13.86 5.46
N THR A 232 -26.25 14.43 6.03
CA THR A 232 -27.28 15.15 5.26
C THR A 232 -27.11 16.65 5.36
N TYR A 233 -25.99 17.24 4.91
CA TYR A 233 -25.94 18.64 4.46
C TYR A 233 -24.70 18.85 3.58
N GLY A 234 -24.84 18.64 2.27
CA GLY A 234 -23.78 19.05 1.33
C GLY A 234 -23.97 18.64 -0.13
N CYS A 235 -24.62 17.51 -0.41
CA CYS A 235 -24.57 16.93 -1.77
C CYS A 235 -25.91 16.93 -2.55
N GLN A 236 -27.03 17.33 -1.95
CA GLN A 236 -28.32 17.24 -2.65
C GLN A 236 -28.60 18.40 -3.63
N SER A 237 -27.95 19.56 -3.46
CA SER A 237 -28.23 20.75 -4.28
C SER A 237 -27.47 20.80 -5.61
N CYS A 238 -26.40 20.03 -5.78
CA CYS A 238 -25.58 20.09 -7.00
C CYS A 238 -26.06 19.12 -8.10
N TRP A 239 -26.81 18.07 -7.74
CA TRP A 239 -27.25 17.06 -8.71
C TRP A 239 -28.49 17.44 -9.51
N ASN A 240 -29.40 18.25 -8.95
CA ASN A 240 -30.65 18.60 -9.63
C ASN A 240 -30.55 19.80 -10.59
N ALA A 241 -29.40 20.46 -10.68
CA ALA A 241 -29.27 21.72 -11.42
C ALA A 241 -28.62 21.61 -12.81
N GLY A 242 -28.18 20.44 -13.26
CA GLY A 242 -27.69 20.26 -14.65
C GLY A 242 -26.61 21.26 -15.09
N CYS A 243 -25.79 21.77 -14.16
CA CYS A 243 -24.77 22.78 -14.46
C CYS A 243 -23.38 22.16 -14.57
N PHE A 244 -22.93 21.96 -15.81
CA PHE A 244 -21.52 21.89 -16.19
C PHE A 244 -20.90 23.29 -16.06
N ALA A 245 -20.66 23.78 -14.84
CA ALA A 245 -19.75 24.90 -14.56
C ALA A 245 -19.76 25.22 -13.07
N CYS A 246 -18.67 24.89 -12.37
CA CYS A 246 -18.01 25.77 -11.40
C CYS A 246 -16.80 25.04 -10.82
N TRP A 247 -15.62 25.39 -11.33
CA TRP A 247 -14.34 25.24 -10.64
C TRP A 247 -14.12 26.48 -9.77
N CYS A 248 -13.77 26.28 -8.50
CA CYS A 248 -12.83 27.06 -7.70
C CYS A 248 -12.29 26.13 -6.61
#